data_AF-A0ABD5U3J5-F1
#
_entry.id   AF-A0ABD5U3J5-F1
#
_cell.length_a   1.000
_cell.length_b   1.000
_cell.length_c   1.000
_cell.angle_alpha   90.00
_cell.angle_beta   90.00
_cell.angle_gamma   90.00
#
_symmetry.space_group_name_H-M   'P 1'
#
loop_
_entity.id
_entity.type
_entity.pdbx_description
1 polymer ?
#
loop_
_entity_poly.entity_id
_entity_poly.type
_entity_poly.pdbx_seq_one_letter_code
_entity_poly.pdbx_strand_id
1 'polypeptide(L)'
;MATTEDSADGIECPTCGRDDFVSECGLNYHQTRVHQSDKKEEMIESLREVAERLGRTPKVKDAKDGELVASYPTYNKHFGSWGEALEEAGFAPNKERDISEGALLDELERLTSELGRVPSIAHMRQHGKYSPPTYIDRFGSWNDALEASGLDPNHRVNIPTDELLAELRRLREELGRRLSHRDMIEHGEFSHGIYTRRFGSWDEALEAAGLERYNNGKQTRTELARELRQFYNELGRVPLPKDLKREGPHAWSVYYRMFGPWPDVLAAIGLELPDSDSESLGYGPNWQTRRERVLARDDHTCQACGLDSEKSRDRYGKGLNVHHITPRNKFVEDGELNHEQANRMENLVTLCISCHRTWEGIPLRPTLAVN
;
A
#
# COMPACT_ATOMS: atom_id res chain seq x y z
N MET A 1 -24.37 80.00 34.82
CA MET A 1 -24.01 79.80 33.40
C MET A 1 -22.55 79.43 33.36
N ALA A 2 -22.25 78.14 33.22
CA ALA A 2 -20.95 77.64 32.86
C ALA A 2 -21.21 76.46 31.93
N THR A 3 -21.28 76.77 30.63
CA THR A 3 -21.19 75.84 29.53
C THR A 3 -19.71 75.63 29.27
N THR A 4 -19.22 74.40 29.47
CA THR A 4 -17.96 73.94 28.87
C THR A 4 -18.19 72.52 28.41
N GLU A 5 -18.66 72.44 27.17
CA GLU A 5 -18.38 71.45 26.13
C GLU A 5 -17.57 70.23 26.58
N ASP A 6 -18.28 69.12 26.79
CA ASP A 6 -17.69 67.78 26.77
C ASP A 6 -17.58 67.41 25.28
N SER A 7 -16.40 67.61 24.69
CA SER A 7 -16.09 67.12 23.34
C SER A 7 -16.02 65.59 23.40
N ALA A 8 -17.13 64.93 23.13
CA ALA A 8 -17.12 63.52 22.79
C ALA A 8 -16.42 63.40 21.43
N ASP A 9 -15.10 63.16 21.47
CA ASP A 9 -14.32 62.83 20.28
C ASP A 9 -15.00 61.65 19.58
N GLY A 10 -15.63 61.95 18.44
CA GLY A 10 -16.30 60.95 17.63
C GLY A 10 -15.27 59.98 17.04
N ILE A 11 -15.67 58.73 16.84
CA ILE A 11 -14.79 57.71 16.29
C ILE A 11 -14.61 57.99 14.79
N GLU A 12 -13.37 58.15 14.33
CA GLU A 12 -13.05 58.37 12.92
C GLU A 12 -13.08 57.06 12.11
N CYS A 13 -13.69 57.10 10.92
CA CYS A 13 -13.64 56.01 9.98
C CYS A 13 -12.28 55.97 9.27
N PRO A 14 -11.50 54.87 9.39
CA PRO A 14 -10.17 54.77 8.81
C PRO A 14 -10.15 54.73 7.27
N THR A 15 -11.31 54.57 6.61
CA THR A 15 -11.39 54.47 5.15
C THR A 15 -11.76 55.79 4.49
N CYS A 16 -12.65 56.59 5.09
CA CYS A 16 -13.10 57.88 4.52
C CYS A 16 -12.86 59.11 5.38
N GLY A 17 -12.30 58.96 6.59
CA GLY A 17 -12.02 60.06 7.52
C GLY A 17 -13.26 60.70 8.14
N ARG A 18 -14.44 60.09 7.99
CA ARG A 18 -15.68 60.58 8.63
C ARG A 18 -15.64 60.30 10.14
N ASP A 19 -15.83 61.33 10.96
CA ASP A 19 -15.58 61.34 12.41
C ASP A 19 -16.83 61.52 13.28
N ASP A 20 -18.03 61.48 12.70
CA ASP A 20 -19.30 61.72 13.40
C ASP A 20 -19.89 60.46 14.09
N PHE A 21 -19.10 59.39 14.28
CA PHE A 21 -19.57 58.15 14.87
C PHE A 21 -19.51 58.16 16.39
N VAL A 22 -20.68 58.19 17.02
CA VAL A 22 -20.84 58.11 18.49
C VAL A 22 -20.64 56.70 19.09
N SER A 23 -20.45 55.66 18.27
CA SER A 23 -20.18 54.29 18.75
C SER A 23 -19.49 53.41 17.71
N GLU A 24 -18.75 52.40 18.18
CA GLU A 24 -18.12 51.38 17.32
C GLU A 24 -19.14 50.62 16.45
N CYS A 25 -20.35 50.41 16.97
CA CYS A 25 -21.44 49.77 16.22
C CYS A 25 -21.87 50.63 15.02
N GLY A 26 -21.97 51.94 15.19
CA GLY A 26 -22.27 52.89 14.11
C GLY A 26 -21.15 52.94 13.06
N LEU A 27 -19.89 52.94 13.50
CA LEU A 27 -18.74 52.87 12.61
C LEU A 27 -18.74 51.55 11.80
N ASN A 28 -18.98 50.42 12.45
CA ASN A 28 -18.97 49.11 11.79
C ASN A 28 -20.13 48.98 10.78
N TYR A 29 -21.31 49.52 11.09
CA TYR A 29 -22.43 49.60 10.14
C TYR A 29 -22.09 50.49 8.93
N HIS A 30 -21.41 51.61 9.15
CA HIS A 30 -20.93 52.47 8.06
C HIS A 30 -19.90 51.76 7.19
N GLN A 31 -18.85 51.19 7.78
CA GLN A 31 -17.81 50.46 7.04
C GLN A 31 -18.39 49.30 6.21
N THR A 32 -19.34 48.55 6.78
CA THR A 32 -19.95 47.41 6.08
C THR A 32 -20.88 47.81 4.94
N ARG A 33 -21.48 49.01 4.96
CA ARG A 33 -22.42 49.46 3.90
C ARG A 33 -21.82 50.43 2.89
N VAL A 34 -20.86 51.25 3.30
CA VAL A 34 -20.30 52.32 2.48
C VAL A 34 -18.97 51.88 1.84
N HIS A 35 -18.17 51.07 2.53
CA HIS A 35 -16.87 50.59 2.05
C HIS A 35 -16.88 49.11 1.63
N GLN A 36 -18.05 48.58 1.27
CA GLN A 36 -18.20 47.20 0.83
C GLN A 36 -17.48 46.93 -0.50
N SER A 37 -17.44 47.92 -1.41
CA SER A 37 -16.69 47.88 -2.67
C SER A 37 -15.19 47.84 -2.43
N ASP A 38 -14.69 48.76 -1.60
CA ASP A 38 -13.26 48.91 -1.32
C ASP A 38 -12.71 47.64 -0.67
N LYS A 39 -13.50 47.02 0.22
CA LYS A 39 -13.17 45.73 0.83
C LYS A 39 -13.19 44.56 -0.15
N LYS A 40 -14.07 44.57 -1.16
CA LYS A 40 -14.04 43.56 -2.23
C LYS A 40 -12.77 43.70 -3.07
N GLU A 41 -12.37 44.92 -3.41
CA GLU A 41 -11.16 45.18 -4.19
C GLU A 41 -9.89 44.68 -3.48
N GLU A 42 -9.76 44.96 -2.18
CA GLU A 42 -8.67 44.44 -1.35
C GLU A 42 -8.62 42.90 -1.34
N MET A 43 -9.78 42.26 -1.25
CA MET A 43 -9.91 40.80 -1.26
C MET A 43 -9.58 40.21 -2.65
N ILE A 44 -9.93 40.88 -3.74
CA ILE A 44 -9.54 40.47 -5.10
C ILE A 44 -8.03 40.56 -5.27
N GLU A 45 -7.41 41.64 -4.83
CA GLU A 45 -5.97 41.83 -4.96
C GLU A 45 -5.20 40.79 -4.14
N SER A 46 -5.66 40.51 -2.91
CA SER A 46 -5.11 39.43 -2.09
C SER A 46 -5.14 38.07 -2.79
N LEU A 47 -6.22 37.74 -3.53
CA LEU A 47 -6.26 36.51 -4.33
C LEU A 47 -5.20 36.50 -5.44
N ARG A 48 -4.94 37.64 -6.10
CA ARG A 48 -3.94 37.75 -7.17
C ARG A 48 -2.51 37.61 -6.65
N GLU A 49 -2.18 38.31 -5.56
CA GLU A 49 -0.86 38.23 -4.92
C GLU A 49 -0.54 36.81 -4.45
N VAL A 50 -1.51 36.14 -3.82
CA VAL A 50 -1.34 34.74 -3.38
C VAL A 50 -1.23 33.79 -4.56
N ALA A 51 -1.97 34.02 -5.65
CA ALA A 51 -1.87 33.21 -6.85
C ALA A 51 -0.47 33.28 -7.47
N GLU A 52 0.08 34.50 -7.60
CA GLU A 52 1.43 34.75 -8.10
C GLU A 52 2.47 34.07 -7.22
N ARG A 53 2.39 34.26 -5.90
CA ARG A 53 3.32 33.67 -4.94
C ARG A 53 3.30 32.14 -4.94
N LEU A 54 2.14 31.52 -5.10
CA LEU A 54 1.99 30.06 -5.08
C LEU A 54 2.17 29.41 -6.45
N GLY A 55 2.18 30.19 -7.54
CA GLY A 55 2.18 29.66 -8.91
C GLY A 55 0.94 28.82 -9.25
N ARG A 56 -0.16 29.01 -8.52
CA ARG A 56 -1.44 28.30 -8.71
C ARG A 56 -2.61 29.14 -8.20
N THR A 57 -3.82 28.89 -8.71
CA THR A 57 -5.03 29.50 -8.17
C THR A 57 -5.19 29.22 -6.66
N PRO A 58 -5.49 30.23 -5.83
CA PRO A 58 -5.71 30.05 -4.40
C PRO A 58 -6.87 29.11 -4.12
N LYS A 59 -6.67 28.17 -3.19
CA LYS A 59 -7.64 27.20 -2.69
C LYS A 59 -8.24 27.71 -1.39
N VAL A 60 -9.42 27.19 -1.04
CA VAL A 60 -10.08 27.44 0.26
C VAL A 60 -9.15 27.17 1.45
N LYS A 61 -8.21 26.23 1.31
CA LYS A 61 -7.21 25.93 2.34
C LYS A 61 -6.28 27.13 2.60
N ASP A 62 -5.87 27.87 1.57
CA ASP A 62 -4.98 29.02 1.71
C ASP A 62 -5.67 30.13 2.55
N ALA A 63 -6.97 30.35 2.35
CA ALA A 63 -7.76 31.25 3.19
C ALA A 63 -7.90 30.80 4.65
N LYS A 64 -7.90 29.49 4.90
CA LYS A 64 -8.00 28.93 6.26
C LYS A 64 -6.67 28.95 7.00
N ASP A 65 -5.58 28.79 6.25
CA ASP A 65 -4.22 28.82 6.76
C ASP A 65 -3.75 30.27 7.00
N GLY A 66 -4.57 31.27 6.66
CA GLY A 66 -4.32 32.69 6.93
C GLY A 66 -3.50 33.40 5.87
N GLU A 67 -3.37 32.82 4.68
CA GLU A 67 -2.55 33.34 3.58
C GLU A 67 -3.17 34.55 2.87
N LEU A 68 -4.46 34.84 3.13
CA LEU A 68 -5.24 35.90 2.51
C LEU A 68 -5.69 36.93 3.54
N VAL A 69 -5.99 38.15 3.08
CA VAL A 69 -6.45 39.28 3.92
C VAL A 69 -7.70 39.00 4.74
N ALA A 70 -8.49 37.98 4.38
CA ALA A 70 -9.71 37.62 5.06
C ALA A 70 -9.99 36.11 5.06
N SER A 71 -10.78 35.68 6.04
CA SER A 71 -11.19 34.27 6.17
C SER A 71 -12.11 33.82 5.03
N TYR A 72 -12.13 32.51 4.73
CA TYR A 72 -13.05 31.92 3.75
C TYR A 72 -14.53 32.32 3.93
N PRO A 73 -15.12 32.31 5.16
CA PRO A 73 -16.48 32.83 5.38
C PRO A 73 -16.67 34.29 4.97
N THR A 74 -15.64 35.14 5.12
CA THR A 74 -15.68 36.54 4.70
C THR A 74 -15.73 36.65 3.17
N TYR A 75 -14.92 35.87 2.45
CA TYR A 75 -15.01 35.78 0.98
C TYR A 75 -16.41 35.37 0.52
N ASN A 76 -16.99 34.30 1.08
CA ASN A 76 -18.36 33.92 0.73
C ASN A 76 -19.40 35.01 1.04
N LYS A 77 -19.26 35.73 2.16
CA LYS A 77 -20.19 36.81 2.52
C LYS A 77 -20.16 37.97 1.54
N HIS A 78 -18.98 38.33 1.02
CA HIS A 78 -18.81 39.46 0.11
C HIS A 78 -19.12 39.08 -1.34
N PHE A 79 -18.73 37.89 -1.79
CA PHE A 79 -18.79 37.48 -3.19
C PHE A 79 -19.89 36.46 -3.50
N GLY A 80 -20.69 36.02 -2.51
CA GLY A 80 -21.69 34.96 -2.69
C GLY A 80 -21.08 33.56 -2.63
N SER A 81 -19.98 33.34 -3.35
CA SER A 81 -19.20 32.11 -3.25
C SER A 81 -17.70 32.33 -3.50
N TRP A 82 -16.88 31.37 -3.07
CA TRP A 82 -15.45 31.36 -3.39
C TRP A 82 -15.17 31.27 -4.90
N GLY A 83 -16.05 30.61 -5.65
CA GLY A 83 -15.93 30.55 -7.11
C GLY A 83 -16.09 31.93 -7.74
N GLU A 84 -17.14 32.65 -7.35
CA GLU A 84 -17.38 34.03 -7.79
C GLU A 84 -16.25 34.98 -7.39
N ALA A 85 -15.67 34.81 -6.19
CA ALA A 85 -14.50 35.60 -5.78
C ALA A 85 -13.28 35.37 -6.68
N LEU A 86 -13.04 34.12 -7.09
CA LEU A 86 -11.96 33.79 -8.03
C LEU A 86 -12.23 34.35 -9.42
N GLU A 87 -13.48 34.27 -9.90
CA GLU A 87 -13.90 34.81 -11.19
C GLU A 87 -13.74 36.34 -11.24
N GLU A 88 -14.20 37.06 -10.22
CA GLU A 88 -13.98 38.52 -10.10
C GLU A 88 -12.48 38.86 -10.04
N ALA A 89 -11.65 37.97 -9.49
CA ALA A 89 -10.20 38.13 -9.47
C ALA A 89 -9.49 37.77 -10.80
N GLY A 90 -10.22 37.22 -11.78
CA GLY A 90 -9.69 36.82 -13.09
C GLY A 90 -9.20 35.37 -13.17
N PHE A 91 -9.57 34.53 -12.21
CA PHE A 91 -9.24 33.10 -12.18
C PHE A 91 -10.45 32.23 -12.51
N ALA A 92 -10.20 31.06 -13.08
CA ALA A 92 -11.22 30.02 -13.14
C ALA A 92 -11.55 29.53 -11.72
N PRO A 93 -12.84 29.26 -11.41
CA PRO A 93 -13.21 28.75 -10.10
C PRO A 93 -12.57 27.37 -9.88
N ASN A 94 -12.07 27.12 -8.67
CA ASN A 94 -11.48 25.81 -8.30
C ASN A 94 -12.45 24.62 -8.46
N LYS A 95 -13.75 24.91 -8.52
CA LYS A 95 -14.82 23.95 -8.80
C LYS A 95 -15.82 24.62 -9.72
N GLU A 96 -15.90 24.15 -10.96
CA GLU A 96 -16.97 24.53 -11.89
C GLU A 96 -18.32 24.07 -11.31
N ARG A 97 -19.29 24.99 -11.22
CA ARG A 97 -20.69 24.67 -10.89
C ARG A 97 -21.46 24.49 -12.19
N ASP A 98 -22.46 23.61 -12.19
CA ASP A 98 -23.30 23.32 -13.36
C ASP A 98 -22.53 22.79 -14.59
N ILE A 99 -21.56 21.89 -14.35
CA ILE A 99 -20.87 21.15 -15.40
C ILE A 99 -21.93 20.44 -16.26
N SER A 100 -21.93 20.71 -17.57
CA SER A 100 -22.86 20.10 -18.51
C SER A 100 -22.57 18.62 -18.68
N GLU A 101 -23.57 17.83 -19.07
CA GLU A 101 -23.34 16.41 -19.44
C GLU A 101 -22.29 16.32 -20.55
N GLY A 102 -22.37 17.17 -21.58
CA GLY A 102 -21.37 17.21 -22.65
C GLY A 102 -19.94 17.41 -22.15
N ALA A 103 -19.70 18.35 -21.23
CA ALA A 103 -18.36 18.58 -20.69
C ALA A 103 -17.80 17.37 -19.91
N LEU A 104 -18.67 16.61 -19.25
CA LEU A 104 -18.27 15.35 -18.59
C LEU A 104 -17.91 14.29 -19.64
N LEU A 105 -18.69 14.15 -20.71
CA LEU A 105 -18.43 13.18 -21.77
C LEU A 105 -17.15 13.50 -22.56
N ASP A 106 -16.95 14.77 -22.93
CA ASP A 106 -15.73 15.23 -23.62
C ASP A 106 -14.47 14.92 -22.81
N GLU A 107 -14.54 15.05 -21.48
CA GLU A 107 -13.42 14.72 -20.59
C GLU A 107 -13.14 13.21 -20.51
N LEU A 108 -14.17 12.36 -20.61
CA LEU A 108 -13.99 10.91 -20.73
C LEU A 108 -13.34 10.52 -22.07
N GLU A 109 -13.75 11.14 -23.18
CA GLU A 109 -13.15 10.92 -24.50
C GLU A 109 -11.69 11.38 -24.53
N ARG A 110 -11.38 12.55 -23.95
CA ARG A 110 -10.01 13.06 -23.82
C ARG A 110 -9.12 12.08 -23.05
N LEU A 111 -9.55 11.62 -21.88
CA LEU A 111 -8.79 10.66 -21.08
C LEU A 111 -8.64 9.31 -21.78
N THR A 112 -9.65 8.86 -22.52
CA THR A 112 -9.57 7.63 -23.32
C THR A 112 -8.48 7.74 -24.38
N SER A 113 -8.45 8.87 -25.10
CA SER A 113 -7.45 9.15 -26.14
C SER A 113 -6.04 9.24 -25.58
N GLU A 114 -5.86 9.83 -24.40
CA GLU A 114 -4.56 9.95 -23.73
C GLU A 114 -4.04 8.60 -23.20
N LEU A 115 -4.92 7.79 -22.62
CA LEU A 115 -4.55 6.50 -22.02
C LEU A 115 -4.49 5.35 -23.04
N GLY A 116 -5.07 5.53 -24.23
CA GLY A 116 -5.27 4.47 -25.22
C GLY A 116 -6.24 3.38 -24.77
N ARG A 117 -7.04 3.64 -23.73
CA ARG A 117 -8.01 2.71 -23.13
C ARG A 117 -9.08 3.45 -22.35
N VAL A 118 -10.20 2.79 -22.08
CA VAL A 118 -11.31 3.37 -21.30
C VAL A 118 -10.84 3.75 -19.88
N PRO A 119 -11.07 5.01 -19.43
CA PRO A 119 -10.62 5.47 -18.13
C PRO A 119 -11.45 4.89 -17.00
N SER A 120 -10.78 4.53 -15.91
CA SER A 120 -11.40 4.12 -14.64
C SER A 120 -11.61 5.31 -13.70
N ILE A 121 -12.40 5.10 -12.65
CA ILE A 121 -12.57 6.07 -11.55
C ILE A 121 -11.20 6.52 -11.00
N ALA A 122 -10.23 5.61 -10.91
CA ALA A 122 -8.89 5.94 -10.44
C ALA A 122 -8.16 6.88 -11.40
N HIS A 123 -8.25 6.63 -12.71
CA HIS A 123 -7.69 7.50 -13.73
C HIS A 123 -8.31 8.89 -13.68
N MET A 124 -9.64 9.00 -13.57
CA MET A 124 -10.31 10.29 -13.44
C MET A 124 -9.88 11.04 -12.18
N ARG A 125 -9.66 10.37 -11.05
CA ARG A 125 -9.14 11.03 -9.83
C ARG A 125 -7.73 11.57 -10.00
N GLN A 126 -6.90 10.88 -10.78
CA GLN A 126 -5.48 11.19 -10.90
C GLN A 126 -5.18 12.17 -12.03
N HIS A 127 -5.88 12.04 -13.14
CA HIS A 127 -5.59 12.73 -14.41
C HIS A 127 -6.79 13.51 -14.96
N GLY A 128 -7.97 13.33 -14.37
CA GLY A 128 -9.21 13.93 -14.84
C GLY A 128 -9.46 15.32 -14.29
N LYS A 129 -10.15 16.13 -15.09
CA LYS A 129 -10.58 17.48 -14.73
C LYS A 129 -11.70 17.46 -13.68
N TYR A 130 -12.56 16.44 -13.71
CA TYR A 130 -13.80 16.39 -12.91
C TYR A 130 -13.80 15.26 -11.89
N SER A 131 -14.50 15.49 -10.78
CA SER A 131 -14.58 14.51 -9.69
C SER A 131 -15.49 13.33 -10.07
N PRO A 132 -15.11 12.05 -9.84
CA PRO A 132 -15.94 10.90 -10.21
C PRO A 132 -17.38 10.90 -9.67
N PRO A 133 -17.67 11.34 -8.42
CA PRO A 133 -19.03 11.53 -7.95
C PRO A 133 -19.91 12.41 -8.86
N THR A 134 -19.34 13.42 -9.54
CA THR A 134 -20.08 14.27 -10.49
C THR A 134 -20.69 13.46 -11.63
N TYR A 135 -19.97 12.43 -12.10
CA TYR A 135 -20.45 11.53 -13.14
C TYR A 135 -21.54 10.61 -12.60
N ILE A 136 -21.37 10.07 -11.40
CA ILE A 136 -22.35 9.18 -10.76
C ILE A 136 -23.66 9.93 -10.49
N ASP A 137 -23.57 11.15 -9.94
CA ASP A 137 -24.74 11.96 -9.62
C ASP A 137 -25.52 12.38 -10.88
N ARG A 138 -24.83 12.56 -12.02
CA ARG A 138 -25.44 13.01 -13.27
C ARG A 138 -25.99 11.86 -14.12
N PHE A 139 -25.23 10.79 -14.28
CA PHE A 139 -25.55 9.68 -15.19
C PHE A 139 -26.11 8.45 -14.45
N GLY A 140 -26.12 8.45 -13.11
CA GLY A 140 -26.57 7.34 -12.27
C GLY A 140 -25.43 6.40 -11.85
N SER A 141 -24.53 6.08 -12.78
CA SER A 141 -23.31 5.33 -12.49
C SER A 141 -22.14 5.72 -13.39
N TRP A 142 -20.94 5.27 -13.03
CA TRP A 142 -19.74 5.45 -13.86
C TRP A 142 -19.87 4.75 -15.21
N ASN A 143 -20.48 3.57 -15.24
CA ASN A 143 -20.67 2.83 -16.49
C ASN A 143 -21.71 3.51 -17.38
N ASP A 144 -22.79 4.06 -16.80
CA ASP A 144 -23.78 4.83 -17.57
C ASP A 144 -23.14 6.07 -18.20
N ALA A 145 -22.20 6.72 -17.51
CA ALA A 145 -21.42 7.82 -18.06
C ALA A 145 -20.49 7.40 -19.21
N LEU A 146 -19.88 6.20 -19.12
CA LEU A 146 -19.08 5.63 -20.20
C LEU A 146 -19.96 5.28 -21.41
N GLU A 147 -21.10 4.63 -21.20
CA GLU A 147 -22.04 4.28 -22.26
C GLU A 147 -22.59 5.54 -22.96
N ALA A 148 -22.92 6.58 -22.20
CA ALA A 148 -23.33 7.88 -22.74
C ALA A 148 -22.21 8.56 -23.57
N SER A 149 -20.95 8.23 -23.30
CA SER A 149 -19.77 8.66 -24.06
C SER A 149 -19.48 7.77 -25.28
N GLY A 150 -20.29 6.75 -25.54
CA GLY A 150 -20.01 5.74 -26.56
C GLY A 150 -18.82 4.82 -26.24
N LEU A 151 -18.37 4.81 -24.98
CA LEU A 151 -17.28 3.99 -24.48
C LEU A 151 -17.82 2.69 -23.87
N ASP A 152 -17.03 1.64 -23.95
CA ASP A 152 -17.37 0.38 -23.31
C ASP A 152 -17.30 0.49 -21.77
N PRO A 153 -18.28 -0.05 -21.02
CA PRO A 153 -18.24 -0.08 -19.57
C PRO A 153 -16.98 -0.74 -19.03
N ASN A 154 -16.28 -0.11 -18.07
CA ASN A 154 -15.13 -0.70 -17.38
C ASN A 154 -15.44 -2.05 -16.71
N HIS A 155 -16.69 -2.24 -16.32
CA HIS A 155 -17.21 -3.52 -15.86
C HIS A 155 -18.41 -3.91 -16.71
N ARG A 156 -18.15 -4.46 -17.91
CA ARG A 156 -19.15 -5.22 -18.66
C ARG A 156 -19.63 -6.39 -17.78
N VAL A 157 -20.88 -6.34 -17.35
CA VAL A 157 -21.53 -7.49 -16.71
C VAL A 157 -21.99 -8.41 -17.83
N ASN A 158 -21.78 -9.71 -17.70
CA ASN A 158 -22.16 -10.72 -18.69
C ASN A 158 -21.28 -10.78 -19.97
N ILE A 159 -19.96 -10.61 -19.83
CA ILE A 159 -18.97 -10.79 -20.91
C ILE A 159 -19.17 -12.17 -21.57
N PRO A 160 -19.30 -12.24 -22.91
CA PRO A 160 -19.36 -13.50 -23.65
C PRO A 160 -18.17 -14.40 -23.34
N THR A 161 -18.41 -15.72 -23.30
CA THR A 161 -17.36 -16.69 -22.95
C THR A 161 -16.22 -16.65 -23.96
N ASP A 162 -16.52 -16.50 -25.25
CA ASP A 162 -15.55 -16.36 -26.34
C ASP A 162 -14.65 -15.12 -26.21
N GLU A 163 -15.20 -13.99 -25.75
CA GLU A 163 -14.44 -12.75 -25.49
C GLU A 163 -13.43 -12.95 -24.34
N LEU A 164 -13.85 -13.61 -23.24
CA LEU A 164 -12.96 -13.99 -22.15
C LEU A 164 -11.83 -14.92 -22.64
N LEU A 165 -12.15 -15.91 -23.47
CA LEU A 165 -11.14 -16.84 -24.00
C LEU A 165 -10.18 -16.16 -25.00
N ALA A 166 -10.68 -15.22 -25.81
CA ALA A 166 -9.88 -14.43 -26.74
C ALA A 166 -8.86 -13.56 -25.98
N GLU A 167 -9.27 -12.95 -24.87
CA GLU A 167 -8.38 -12.13 -24.05
C GLU A 167 -7.23 -12.96 -23.43
N LEU A 168 -7.51 -14.17 -22.95
CA LEU A 168 -6.47 -15.08 -22.48
C LEU A 168 -5.47 -15.45 -23.59
N ARG A 169 -5.94 -15.67 -24.82
CA ARG A 169 -5.05 -15.97 -25.96
C ARG A 169 -4.19 -14.78 -26.34
N ARG A 170 -4.78 -13.58 -26.40
CA ARG A 170 -4.07 -12.32 -26.66
C ARG A 170 -2.92 -12.12 -25.67
N LEU A 171 -3.21 -12.23 -24.37
CA LEU A 171 -2.19 -12.09 -23.32
C LEU A 171 -1.07 -13.13 -23.43
N ARG A 172 -1.40 -14.37 -23.82
CA ARG A 172 -0.40 -15.42 -24.02
C ARG A 172 0.55 -15.09 -25.16
N GLU A 173 0.01 -14.61 -26.28
CA GLU A 173 0.80 -14.21 -27.44
C GLU A 173 1.69 -13.01 -27.12
N GLU A 174 1.15 -11.99 -26.44
CA GLU A 174 1.89 -10.79 -26.07
C GLU A 174 3.04 -11.06 -25.11
N LEU A 175 2.77 -11.83 -24.03
CA LEU A 175 3.77 -12.06 -22.99
C LEU A 175 4.74 -13.20 -23.32
N GLY A 176 4.42 -14.05 -24.31
CA GLY A 176 5.26 -15.16 -24.75
C GLY A 176 5.57 -16.21 -23.68
N ARG A 177 4.89 -16.15 -22.53
CA ARG A 177 5.14 -16.99 -21.35
C ARG A 177 3.83 -17.48 -20.75
N ARG A 178 3.92 -18.39 -19.77
CA ARG A 178 2.74 -18.94 -19.09
C ARG A 178 2.00 -17.84 -18.35
N LEU A 179 0.68 -17.82 -18.48
CA LEU A 179 -0.17 -16.82 -17.85
C LEU A 179 -0.44 -17.19 -16.39
N SER A 180 -0.21 -16.23 -15.52
CA SER A 180 -0.59 -16.20 -14.11
C SER A 180 -1.77 -15.26 -13.92
N HIS A 181 -2.48 -15.37 -12.79
CA HIS A 181 -3.51 -14.40 -12.45
C HIS A 181 -2.96 -12.97 -12.34
N ARG A 182 -1.67 -12.82 -12.00
CA ARG A 182 -1.02 -11.50 -11.90
C ARG A 182 -0.91 -10.84 -13.27
N ASP A 183 -0.73 -11.63 -14.33
CA ASP A 183 -0.70 -11.12 -15.70
C ASP A 183 -2.06 -10.54 -16.10
N MET A 184 -3.15 -11.16 -15.68
CA MET A 184 -4.49 -10.60 -15.87
C MET A 184 -4.72 -9.33 -15.05
N ILE A 185 -4.14 -9.23 -13.85
CA ILE A 185 -4.23 -8.02 -13.01
C ILE A 185 -3.41 -6.86 -13.60
N GLU A 186 -2.22 -7.17 -14.12
CA GLU A 186 -1.25 -6.17 -14.57
C GLU A 186 -1.46 -5.75 -16.04
N HIS A 187 -1.90 -6.68 -16.89
CA HIS A 187 -1.97 -6.49 -18.35
C HIS A 187 -3.34 -6.84 -18.96
N GLY A 188 -4.23 -7.46 -18.18
CA GLY A 188 -5.50 -7.94 -18.67
C GLY A 188 -6.58 -6.88 -18.68
N GLU A 189 -7.50 -7.02 -19.64
CA GLU A 189 -8.66 -6.15 -19.78
C GLU A 189 -9.74 -6.43 -18.72
N PHE A 190 -9.83 -7.70 -18.28
CA PHE A 190 -10.89 -8.15 -17.39
C PHE A 190 -10.39 -8.52 -16.00
N SER A 191 -11.25 -8.36 -14.99
CA SER A 191 -10.93 -8.84 -13.66
C SER A 191 -10.74 -10.36 -13.65
N HIS A 192 -9.61 -10.83 -13.12
CA HIS A 192 -9.33 -12.24 -12.87
C HIS A 192 -10.52 -13.00 -12.23
N GLY A 193 -11.27 -12.37 -11.32
CA GLY A 193 -12.40 -13.00 -10.64
C GLY A 193 -13.57 -13.39 -11.55
N ILE A 194 -13.68 -12.80 -12.75
CA ILE A 194 -14.69 -13.17 -13.74
C ILE A 194 -14.42 -14.58 -14.29
N TYR A 195 -13.15 -14.91 -14.54
CA TYR A 195 -12.73 -16.21 -15.03
C TYR A 195 -13.02 -17.32 -14.01
N THR A 196 -12.66 -17.11 -12.74
CA THR A 196 -12.98 -18.06 -11.66
C THR A 196 -14.50 -18.29 -11.55
N ARG A 197 -15.32 -17.25 -11.63
CA ARG A 197 -16.77 -17.40 -11.53
C ARG A 197 -17.39 -18.11 -12.73
N ARG A 198 -16.88 -17.84 -13.94
CA ARG A 198 -17.44 -18.38 -15.20
C ARG A 198 -17.00 -19.82 -15.46
N PHE A 199 -15.73 -20.14 -15.20
CA PHE A 199 -15.13 -21.42 -15.56
C PHE A 199 -14.91 -22.35 -14.36
N GLY A 200 -15.17 -21.87 -13.13
CA GLY A 200 -14.91 -22.60 -11.89
C GLY A 200 -13.56 -22.26 -11.26
N SER A 201 -12.53 -22.11 -12.11
CA SER A 201 -11.18 -21.72 -11.71
C SER A 201 -10.43 -21.02 -12.84
N TRP A 202 -9.35 -20.31 -12.48
CA TRP A 202 -8.41 -19.74 -13.44
C TRP A 202 -7.82 -20.79 -14.38
N ASP A 203 -7.53 -21.97 -13.84
CA ASP A 203 -6.96 -23.08 -14.61
C ASP A 203 -7.93 -23.64 -15.63
N GLU A 204 -9.20 -23.81 -15.25
CA GLU A 204 -10.24 -24.24 -16.17
C GLU A 204 -10.51 -23.18 -17.26
N ALA A 205 -10.34 -21.89 -16.94
CA ALA A 205 -10.40 -20.83 -17.93
C ALA A 205 -9.24 -20.89 -18.95
N LEU A 206 -8.01 -21.14 -18.48
CA LEU A 206 -6.85 -21.35 -19.35
C LEU A 206 -7.03 -22.59 -20.23
N GLU A 207 -7.49 -23.70 -19.65
CA GLU A 207 -7.77 -24.93 -20.40
C GLU A 207 -8.85 -24.72 -21.47
N ALA A 208 -9.94 -24.04 -21.14
CA ALA A 208 -10.98 -23.68 -22.09
C ALA A 208 -10.45 -22.75 -23.21
N ALA A 209 -9.41 -21.95 -22.94
CA ALA A 209 -8.75 -21.13 -23.95
C ALA A 209 -7.79 -21.91 -24.84
N GLY A 210 -7.51 -23.19 -24.53
CA GLY A 210 -6.49 -24.01 -25.20
C GLY A 210 -5.07 -23.70 -24.71
N LEU A 211 -4.95 -23.12 -23.52
CA LEU A 211 -3.68 -22.72 -22.91
C LEU A 211 -3.26 -23.70 -21.82
N GLU A 212 -1.95 -23.75 -21.55
CA GLU A 212 -1.42 -24.51 -20.42
C GLU A 212 -1.98 -23.94 -19.10
N ARG A 213 -2.71 -24.77 -18.33
CA ARG A 213 -3.22 -24.48 -16.97
C ARG A 213 -2.11 -23.89 -16.11
N TYR A 214 -2.38 -23.08 -15.09
CA TYR A 214 -1.38 -22.63 -14.13
C TYR A 214 -1.10 -23.69 -13.04
N ASN A 215 -2.13 -24.38 -12.54
CA ASN A 215 -1.98 -25.61 -11.77
C ASN A 215 -2.30 -26.81 -12.66
N ASN A 216 -1.25 -27.47 -13.13
CA ASN A 216 -1.35 -28.78 -13.75
C ASN A 216 -1.53 -29.80 -12.61
N GLY A 217 -2.72 -29.90 -12.05
CA GLY A 217 -2.97 -30.73 -10.86
C GLY A 217 -2.11 -30.32 -9.66
N LYS A 218 -2.15 -31.10 -8.57
CA LYS A 218 -1.18 -30.98 -7.49
C LYS A 218 0.21 -31.05 -8.12
N GLN A 219 0.96 -29.94 -8.08
CA GLN A 219 2.37 -29.89 -8.50
C GLN A 219 3.05 -31.16 -8.01
N THR A 220 3.48 -32.02 -8.92
CA THR A 220 4.03 -33.29 -8.49
C THR A 220 5.38 -33.03 -7.86
N ARG A 221 5.74 -33.84 -6.85
CA ARG A 221 7.09 -33.81 -6.26
C ARG A 221 8.17 -33.91 -7.33
N THR A 222 7.90 -34.58 -8.45
CA THR A 222 8.86 -34.74 -9.55
C THR A 222 9.06 -33.47 -10.37
N GLU A 223 7.98 -32.74 -10.69
CA GLU A 223 8.06 -31.52 -11.50
C GLU A 223 8.73 -30.38 -10.74
N LEU A 224 8.34 -30.17 -9.47
CA LEU A 224 8.97 -29.15 -8.62
C LEU A 224 10.46 -29.43 -8.41
N ALA A 225 10.84 -30.69 -8.26
CA ALA A 225 12.26 -31.06 -8.16
C ALA A 225 13.02 -30.77 -9.47
N ARG A 226 12.44 -31.09 -10.63
CA ARG A 226 13.05 -30.81 -11.94
C ARG A 226 13.29 -29.31 -12.14
N GLU A 227 12.29 -28.48 -11.86
CA GLU A 227 12.35 -27.03 -12.06
C GLU A 227 13.34 -26.37 -11.10
N LEU A 228 13.35 -26.79 -9.84
CA LEU A 228 14.35 -26.31 -8.88
C LEU A 228 15.78 -26.74 -9.24
N ARG A 229 15.95 -27.95 -9.80
CA ARG A 229 17.27 -28.41 -10.28
C ARG A 229 17.76 -27.58 -11.46
N GLN A 230 16.87 -27.22 -12.38
CA GLN A 230 17.22 -26.32 -13.49
C GLN A 230 17.67 -24.95 -12.95
N PHE A 231 16.90 -24.37 -12.03
CA PHE A 231 17.25 -23.08 -11.42
C PHE A 231 18.59 -23.14 -10.66
N TYR A 232 18.87 -24.24 -9.95
CA TYR A 232 20.18 -24.49 -9.33
C TYR A 232 21.32 -24.49 -10.35
N ASN A 233 21.15 -25.18 -11.49
CA ASN A 233 22.17 -25.24 -12.53
C ASN A 233 22.44 -23.87 -13.16
N GLU A 234 21.40 -23.07 -13.37
CA GLU A 234 21.50 -21.70 -13.91
C GLU A 234 22.20 -20.76 -12.93
N LEU A 235 21.91 -20.90 -11.63
CA LEU A 235 22.50 -20.08 -10.57
C LEU A 235 23.96 -20.48 -10.25
N GLY A 236 24.36 -21.71 -10.59
CA GLY A 236 25.69 -22.27 -10.30
C GLY A 236 25.97 -22.46 -8.80
N ARG A 237 24.94 -22.30 -7.94
CA ARG A 237 25.00 -22.45 -6.48
C ARG A 237 23.63 -22.81 -5.93
N VAL A 238 23.59 -23.32 -4.70
CA VAL A 238 22.33 -23.62 -4.00
C VAL A 238 21.45 -22.36 -3.91
N PRO A 239 20.19 -22.41 -4.39
CA PRO A 239 19.24 -21.31 -4.25
C PRO A 239 18.91 -21.01 -2.79
N LEU A 240 18.95 -19.73 -2.41
CA LEU A 240 18.48 -19.25 -1.11
C LEU A 240 17.00 -18.83 -1.21
N PRO A 241 16.27 -18.73 -0.07
CA PRO A 241 14.89 -18.26 -0.09
C PRO A 241 14.68 -16.90 -0.78
N LYS A 242 15.68 -16.00 -0.69
CA LYS A 242 15.65 -14.71 -1.40
C LYS A 242 15.77 -14.84 -2.93
N ASP A 243 16.56 -15.81 -3.41
CA ASP A 243 16.71 -16.09 -4.84
C ASP A 243 15.39 -16.63 -5.38
N LEU A 244 14.75 -17.56 -4.63
CA LEU A 244 13.45 -18.11 -4.98
C LEU A 244 12.33 -17.06 -4.98
N LYS A 245 12.38 -16.10 -4.06
CA LYS A 245 11.40 -15.00 -3.97
C LYS A 245 11.54 -14.02 -5.13
N ARG A 246 12.77 -13.75 -5.58
CA ARG A 246 13.06 -12.73 -6.59
C ARG A 246 12.96 -13.27 -8.02
N GLU A 247 13.52 -14.45 -8.25
CA GLU A 247 13.77 -15.00 -9.60
C GLU A 247 13.44 -16.51 -9.71
N GLY A 248 12.98 -17.14 -8.63
CA GLY A 248 12.74 -18.58 -8.63
C GLY A 248 11.51 -19.00 -9.42
N PRO A 249 11.48 -20.25 -9.91
CA PRO A 249 10.32 -20.82 -10.59
C PRO A 249 9.08 -20.85 -9.67
N HIS A 250 9.28 -21.01 -8.36
CA HIS A 250 8.24 -20.91 -7.35
C HIS A 250 8.77 -20.31 -6.05
N ALA A 251 7.87 -19.72 -5.27
CA ALA A 251 8.18 -19.24 -3.93
C ALA A 251 8.63 -20.39 -3.02
N TRP A 252 9.59 -20.12 -2.12
CA TRP A 252 10.11 -21.06 -1.12
C TRP A 252 9.00 -21.88 -0.40
N SER A 253 7.88 -21.25 -0.06
CA SER A 253 6.77 -21.87 0.68
C SER A 253 6.11 -23.03 -0.07
N VAL A 254 6.21 -23.06 -1.40
CA VAL A 254 5.69 -24.15 -2.26
C VAL A 254 6.53 -25.41 -2.06
N TYR A 255 7.86 -25.28 -2.13
CA TYR A 255 8.78 -26.39 -1.88
C TYR A 255 8.71 -26.88 -0.44
N TYR A 256 8.65 -25.97 0.52
CA TYR A 256 8.53 -26.32 1.94
C TYR A 256 7.29 -27.18 2.22
N ARG A 257 6.14 -26.81 1.65
CA ARG A 257 4.90 -27.56 1.82
C ARG A 257 4.97 -28.95 1.17
N MET A 258 5.67 -29.07 0.05
CA MET A 258 5.66 -30.28 -0.77
C MET A 258 6.73 -31.30 -0.37
N PHE A 259 7.92 -30.82 0.00
CA PHE A 259 9.07 -31.67 0.33
C PHE A 259 9.44 -31.63 1.81
N GLY A 260 9.04 -30.58 2.53
CA GLY A 260 9.44 -30.35 3.91
C GLY A 260 10.60 -29.36 4.03
N PRO A 261 11.40 -29.43 5.10
CA PRO A 261 12.61 -28.62 5.29
C PRO A 261 13.53 -28.57 4.06
N TRP A 262 14.35 -27.51 3.95
CA TRP A 262 15.25 -27.33 2.79
C TRP A 262 16.17 -28.53 2.49
N PRO A 263 16.71 -29.25 3.49
CA PRO A 263 17.50 -30.46 3.21
C PRO A 263 16.73 -31.51 2.40
N ASP A 264 15.44 -31.70 2.70
CA ASP A 264 14.59 -32.65 1.99
C ASP A 264 14.27 -32.17 0.57
N VAL A 265 14.18 -30.85 0.37
CA VAL A 265 14.05 -30.23 -0.95
C VAL A 265 15.32 -30.44 -1.78
N LEU A 266 16.49 -30.26 -1.18
CA LEU A 266 17.79 -30.45 -1.85
C LEU A 266 18.03 -31.93 -2.18
N ALA A 267 17.70 -32.82 -1.25
CA ALA A 267 17.74 -34.26 -1.47
C ALA A 267 16.79 -34.66 -2.63
N ALA A 268 15.61 -34.05 -2.72
CA ALA A 268 14.68 -34.29 -3.82
C ALA A 268 15.22 -33.87 -5.20
N ILE A 269 16.17 -32.92 -5.24
CA ILE A 269 16.91 -32.57 -6.45
C ILE A 269 18.29 -33.22 -6.52
N GLY A 270 18.57 -34.28 -5.75
CA GLY A 270 19.82 -35.03 -5.79
C GLY A 270 21.05 -34.23 -5.32
N LEU A 271 20.85 -33.30 -4.39
CA LEU A 271 21.93 -32.58 -3.69
C LEU A 271 21.89 -32.98 -2.21
N GLU A 272 23.00 -33.50 -1.70
CA GLU A 272 23.18 -33.73 -0.26
C GLU A 272 23.89 -32.52 0.34
N LEU A 273 23.28 -31.91 1.37
CA LEU A 273 24.00 -30.92 2.17
C LEU A 273 24.97 -31.67 3.08
N PRO A 274 26.21 -31.18 3.26
CA PRO A 274 27.03 -31.62 4.38
C PRO A 274 26.27 -31.36 5.69
N ASP A 275 26.34 -32.30 6.64
CA ASP A 275 25.60 -32.30 7.91
C ASP A 275 25.71 -31.00 8.74
N SER A 276 26.65 -30.10 8.42
CA SER A 276 26.87 -28.82 9.11
C SER A 276 25.93 -27.69 8.68
N ASP A 277 25.39 -27.70 7.45
CA ASP A 277 24.88 -26.45 6.83
C ASP A 277 23.35 -26.30 6.85
N SER A 278 22.58 -27.35 7.14
CA SER A 278 21.11 -27.31 7.15
C SER A 278 20.52 -26.43 8.24
N GLU A 279 21.22 -26.28 9.38
CA GLU A 279 20.73 -25.50 10.52
C GLU A 279 20.98 -23.99 10.37
N SER A 280 21.73 -23.52 9.35
CA SER A 280 22.09 -22.10 9.20
C SER A 280 21.02 -21.25 8.46
N LEU A 281 20.18 -21.89 7.65
CA LEU A 281 19.39 -21.23 6.59
C LEU A 281 18.21 -20.35 7.05
N GLY A 282 17.91 -20.33 8.35
CA GLY A 282 16.93 -19.41 8.95
C GLY A 282 17.43 -18.69 10.20
N TYR A 283 18.64 -19.01 10.66
CA TYR A 283 19.17 -18.51 11.93
C TYR A 283 20.24 -17.44 11.74
N GLY A 284 20.69 -17.23 10.50
CA GLY A 284 21.64 -16.19 10.14
C GLY A 284 23.08 -16.69 10.16
N PRO A 285 24.01 -15.93 9.57
CA PRO A 285 25.38 -16.37 9.31
C PRO A 285 26.19 -16.64 10.59
N ASN A 286 25.79 -16.09 11.74
CA ASN A 286 26.47 -16.29 13.02
C ASN A 286 26.00 -17.53 13.79
N TRP A 287 24.99 -18.25 13.31
CA TRP A 287 24.30 -19.29 14.09
C TRP A 287 25.20 -20.47 14.46
N GLN A 288 25.95 -21.02 13.50
CA GLN A 288 26.83 -22.18 13.76
C GLN A 288 27.82 -21.87 14.89
N THR A 289 28.53 -20.73 14.79
CA THR A 289 29.48 -20.29 15.82
C THR A 289 28.81 -20.07 17.18
N ARG A 290 27.60 -19.49 17.21
CA ARG A 290 26.87 -19.25 18.48
C ARG A 290 26.38 -20.56 19.09
N ARG A 291 25.85 -21.46 18.27
CA ARG A 291 25.35 -22.77 18.68
C ARG A 291 26.44 -23.61 19.33
N GLU A 292 27.60 -23.72 18.69
CA GLU A 292 28.76 -24.44 19.25
C GLU A 292 29.21 -23.85 20.59
N ARG A 293 29.29 -22.51 20.67
CA ARG A 293 29.63 -21.84 21.93
C ARG A 293 28.61 -22.09 23.03
N VAL A 294 27.32 -22.16 22.71
CA VAL A 294 26.25 -22.42 23.69
C VAL A 294 26.30 -23.87 24.17
N LEU A 295 26.49 -24.83 23.26
CA LEU A 295 26.67 -26.23 23.64
C LEU A 295 27.91 -26.44 24.50
N ALA A 296 29.03 -25.79 24.15
CA ALA A 296 30.26 -25.83 24.95
C ALA A 296 30.08 -25.16 26.32
N ARG A 297 29.41 -24.00 26.39
CA ARG A 297 29.07 -23.32 27.66
C ARG A 297 28.25 -24.21 28.58
N ASP A 298 27.30 -24.94 28.00
CA ASP A 298 26.34 -25.78 28.73
C ASP A 298 26.87 -27.21 28.94
N ASP A 299 28.16 -27.44 28.72
CA ASP A 299 28.86 -28.72 28.82
C ASP A 299 28.15 -29.87 28.07
N HIS A 300 27.52 -29.55 26.94
CA HIS A 300 26.73 -30.50 26.16
C HIS A 300 25.64 -31.21 26.97
N THR A 301 25.08 -30.51 27.97
CA THR A 301 23.99 -30.99 28.84
C THR A 301 22.75 -30.10 28.75
N CYS A 302 21.58 -30.73 28.84
CA CYS A 302 20.30 -30.04 28.88
C CYS A 302 20.15 -29.23 30.16
N GLN A 303 20.06 -27.91 30.06
CA GLN A 303 20.02 -26.99 31.20
C GLN A 303 18.72 -27.03 32.02
N ALA A 304 17.73 -27.85 31.62
CA ALA A 304 16.51 -28.09 32.39
C ALA A 304 16.51 -29.41 33.18
N CYS A 305 17.22 -30.45 32.70
CA CYS A 305 17.11 -31.81 33.27
C CYS A 305 18.44 -32.56 33.39
N GLY A 306 19.56 -31.97 32.96
CA GLY A 306 20.89 -32.57 33.04
C GLY A 306 21.17 -33.67 32.01
N LEU A 307 20.23 -33.97 31.10
CA LEU A 307 20.45 -34.99 30.06
C LEU A 307 21.59 -34.57 29.11
N ASP A 308 22.63 -35.39 29.01
CA ASP A 308 23.74 -35.15 28.09
C ASP A 308 23.39 -35.47 26.62
N SER A 309 24.27 -35.03 25.72
CA SER A 309 24.06 -35.15 24.28
C SER A 309 24.06 -36.57 23.74
N GLU A 310 24.80 -37.50 24.35
CA GLU A 310 24.83 -38.90 23.95
C GLU A 310 23.50 -39.57 24.33
N LYS A 311 23.09 -39.44 25.59
CA LYS A 311 21.79 -39.95 26.07
C LYS A 311 20.61 -39.31 25.34
N SER A 312 20.72 -38.06 24.90
CA SER A 312 19.70 -37.42 24.05
C SER A 312 19.60 -38.10 22.69
N ARG A 313 20.73 -38.44 22.05
CA ARG A 313 20.74 -39.15 20.76
C ARG A 313 20.14 -40.54 20.90
N ASP A 314 20.51 -41.28 21.93
CA ASP A 314 19.95 -42.62 22.18
C ASP A 314 18.44 -42.59 22.43
N ARG A 315 17.98 -41.60 23.22
CA ARG A 315 16.58 -41.51 23.63
C ARG A 315 15.66 -40.94 22.55
N TYR A 316 16.15 -39.98 21.76
CA TYR A 316 15.32 -39.20 20.84
C TYR A 316 15.77 -39.25 19.38
N GLY A 317 16.83 -40.00 19.06
CA GLY A 317 17.42 -40.09 17.72
C GLY A 317 18.15 -38.83 17.27
N LYS A 318 18.30 -37.81 18.15
CA LYS A 318 18.94 -36.53 17.85
C LYS A 318 19.64 -35.94 19.08
N GLY A 319 20.67 -35.13 18.84
CA GLY A 319 21.41 -34.40 19.89
C GLY A 319 20.58 -33.31 20.56
N LEU A 320 21.23 -32.56 21.45
CA LEU A 320 20.59 -31.43 22.12
C LEU A 320 20.31 -30.27 21.15
N ASN A 321 19.28 -29.50 21.46
CA ASN A 321 18.87 -28.31 20.72
C ASN A 321 19.37 -27.06 21.42
N VAL A 322 19.67 -26.00 20.67
CA VAL A 322 19.89 -24.66 21.21
C VAL A 322 18.60 -23.86 21.03
N HIS A 323 17.98 -23.50 22.14
CA HIS A 323 16.68 -22.84 22.24
C HIS A 323 16.82 -21.33 22.43
N HIS A 324 15.99 -20.55 21.74
CA HIS A 324 15.84 -19.10 21.96
C HIS A 324 14.88 -18.81 23.11
N ILE A 325 15.36 -18.20 24.19
CA ILE A 325 14.56 -17.83 25.36
C ILE A 325 13.51 -16.77 24.97
N THR A 326 13.95 -15.64 24.43
CA THR A 326 13.07 -14.67 23.78
C THR A 326 12.85 -15.12 22.34
N PRO A 327 11.59 -15.33 21.90
CA PRO A 327 11.30 -15.77 20.54
C PRO A 327 11.84 -14.83 19.48
N ARG A 328 12.36 -15.39 18.37
CA ARG A 328 13.03 -14.63 17.30
C ARG A 328 12.17 -13.53 16.69
N ASN A 329 10.85 -13.70 16.62
CA ASN A 329 9.92 -12.70 16.08
C ASN A 329 9.89 -11.38 16.89
N LYS A 330 10.42 -11.36 18.12
CA LYS A 330 10.57 -10.13 18.93
C LYS A 330 11.77 -9.28 18.53
N PHE A 331 12.66 -9.80 17.70
CA PHE A 331 13.84 -9.10 17.17
C PHE A 331 13.66 -8.72 15.70
N VAL A 332 12.41 -8.64 15.24
CA VAL A 332 12.08 -8.19 13.89
C VAL A 332 11.82 -6.70 13.92
N GLU A 333 12.65 -5.93 13.22
CA GLU A 333 12.53 -4.49 13.03
C GLU A 333 12.42 -4.24 11.53
N ASP A 334 11.47 -3.40 11.10
CA ASP A 334 11.20 -3.10 9.68
C ASP A 334 10.99 -4.33 8.77
N GLY A 335 10.49 -5.43 9.35
CA GLY A 335 10.25 -6.70 8.64
C GLY A 335 11.50 -7.58 8.48
N GLU A 336 12.66 -7.15 9.00
CA GLU A 336 13.91 -7.90 8.99
C GLU A 336 14.28 -8.43 10.38
N LEU A 337 14.78 -9.67 10.44
CA LEU A 337 15.20 -10.28 11.70
C LEU A 337 16.63 -9.87 12.04
N ASN A 338 16.82 -9.22 13.20
CA ASN A 338 18.15 -8.94 13.74
C ASN A 338 18.79 -10.21 14.32
N HIS A 339 19.50 -10.95 13.48
CA HIS A 339 20.20 -12.19 13.85
C HIS A 339 21.28 -12.00 14.92
N GLU A 340 21.91 -10.82 15.01
CA GLU A 340 22.91 -10.54 16.04
C GLU A 340 22.27 -10.43 17.43
N GLN A 341 21.12 -9.75 17.53
CA GLN A 341 20.39 -9.64 18.79
C GLN A 341 19.71 -10.97 19.15
N ALA A 342 19.05 -11.61 18.20
CA ALA A 342 18.33 -12.86 18.44
C ALA A 342 19.26 -14.00 18.91
N ASN A 343 20.49 -14.08 18.37
CA ASN A 343 21.46 -15.13 18.69
C ASN A 343 22.50 -14.74 19.74
N ARG A 344 22.22 -13.70 20.55
CA ARG A 344 23.03 -13.36 21.72
C ARG A 344 23.15 -14.57 22.66
N MET A 345 24.32 -14.77 23.26
CA MET A 345 24.57 -15.92 24.16
C MET A 345 23.57 -15.95 25.33
N GLU A 346 23.14 -14.78 25.78
CA GLU A 346 22.17 -14.57 26.86
C GLU A 346 20.77 -15.05 26.46
N ASN A 347 20.44 -14.99 25.17
CA ASN A 347 19.14 -15.40 24.64
C ASN A 347 19.08 -16.89 24.26
N LEU A 348 20.18 -17.63 24.42
CA LEU A 348 20.29 -19.03 23.99
C LEU A 348 20.54 -19.99 25.15
N VAL A 349 19.91 -21.16 25.11
CA VAL A 349 20.04 -22.22 26.14
C VAL A 349 19.97 -23.63 25.53
N THR A 350 20.79 -24.55 26.01
CA THR A 350 20.81 -25.94 25.53
C THR A 350 19.72 -26.78 26.19
N LEU A 351 18.87 -27.45 25.40
CA LEU A 351 17.77 -28.31 25.87
C LEU A 351 17.66 -29.62 25.08
N CYS A 352 17.27 -30.71 25.76
CA CYS A 352 16.88 -31.95 25.09
C CYS A 352 15.53 -31.79 24.37
N ILE A 353 15.16 -32.71 23.48
CA ILE A 353 13.91 -32.61 22.69
C ILE A 353 12.67 -32.48 23.59
N SER A 354 12.61 -33.22 24.70
CA SER A 354 11.47 -33.15 25.62
C SER A 354 11.37 -31.78 26.28
N CYS A 355 12.46 -31.29 26.88
CA CYS A 355 12.47 -29.98 27.54
C CYS A 355 12.28 -28.84 26.53
N HIS A 356 12.84 -28.95 25.33
CA HIS A 356 12.66 -27.95 24.28
C HIS A 356 11.18 -27.71 23.97
N ARG A 357 10.38 -28.78 23.87
CA ARG A 357 8.92 -28.68 23.67
C ARG A 357 8.21 -28.07 24.88
N THR A 358 8.68 -28.37 26.09
CA THR A 358 8.09 -27.82 27.34
C THR A 358 8.32 -26.32 27.46
N TRP A 359 9.49 -25.83 27.06
CA TRP A 359 9.89 -24.42 27.19
C TRP A 359 9.56 -23.58 25.95
N GLU A 360 9.00 -24.20 24.91
CA GLU A 360 8.58 -23.50 23.70
C GLU A 360 7.54 -22.41 24.01
N GLY A 361 7.86 -21.15 23.65
CA GLY A 361 6.98 -20.00 23.88
C GLY A 361 7.02 -19.43 25.30
N ILE A 362 7.81 -19.99 26.22
CA ILE A 362 7.99 -19.49 27.58
C ILE A 362 9.26 -18.64 27.65
N PRO A 363 9.19 -17.31 27.84
CA PRO A 363 10.35 -16.41 27.77
C PRO A 363 11.18 -16.40 29.06
N LEU A 364 11.46 -17.59 29.61
CA LEU A 364 12.21 -17.78 30.84
C LEU A 364 13.33 -18.77 30.59
N ARG A 365 14.49 -18.50 31.20
CA ARG A 365 15.62 -19.43 31.15
C ARG A 365 15.38 -20.56 32.16
N PRO A 366 15.36 -21.84 31.74
CA PRO A 366 15.39 -22.95 32.68
C PRO A 366 16.70 -22.95 33.47
N THR A 367 16.61 -23.18 34.76
CA THR A 367 17.76 -23.54 35.60
C THR A 367 17.79 -25.06 35.74
N LEU A 368 18.99 -25.64 35.78
CA LEU A 368 19.16 -27.04 36.09
C LEU A 368 18.44 -27.32 37.40
N ALA A 369 17.53 -28.30 37.40
CA ALA A 369 16.98 -28.80 38.65
C ALA A 369 18.16 -29.32 39.49
N VAL A 370 18.51 -28.58 40.54
CA VAL A 370 19.43 -29.07 41.55
C VAL A 370 18.68 -30.21 42.24
N ASN A 371 19.08 -31.44 41.94
CA ASN A 371 18.61 -32.60 42.69
C ASN A 371 19.08 -32.53 44.14
#